data_AF-A0A957SC57-F1
#
_entry.id   AF-A0A957SC57-F1
#
_cell.length_a   1.000
_cell.length_b   1.000
_cell.length_c   1.000
_cell.angle_alpha   90.00
_cell.angle_beta   90.00
_cell.angle_gamma   90.00
#
_symmetry.space_group_name_H-M   'P 1'
#
loop_
_entity.id
_entity.type
_entity.pdbx_description
1 polymer ?
#
loop_
_entity_poly.entity_id
_entity_poly.type
_entity_poly.pdbx_seq_one_letter_code
_entity_poly.pdbx_strand_id
1 'polypeptide(L)'
;HYGIRTLQHKLIYYYADALGQAGTIDERYEPEWELFDLEADRFELNNLIHDPAHATTIAQLKVQLHQMQADLGDERYYRDVD
;
A
#
# COMPACT_ATOMS: atom_id res chain seq x y z
N HIS A 1 0.79 -2.14 -8.21
CA HIS A 1 0.76 -1.84 -6.77
C HIS A 1 0.75 -3.16 -6.01
N TYR A 2 0.95 -3.13 -4.70
CA TYR A 2 0.68 -4.27 -3.81
C TYR A 2 0.08 -3.75 -2.50
N GLY A 3 -0.39 -4.63 -1.63
CA GLY A 3 -1.03 -4.21 -0.39
C GLY A 3 -1.54 -5.37 0.44
N ILE A 4 -2.07 -5.05 1.61
CA ILE A 4 -2.70 -6.00 2.54
C ILE A 4 -4.13 -5.55 2.84
N ARG A 5 -5.04 -6.51 2.93
CA ARG A 5 -6.43 -6.29 3.33
C ARG A 5 -6.78 -7.17 4.51
N THR A 6 -7.23 -6.54 5.59
CA THR A 6 -7.83 -7.20 6.74
C THR A 6 -9.36 -7.10 6.67
N LEU A 7 -10.06 -7.54 7.72
CA LEU A 7 -11.50 -7.32 7.82
C LEU A 7 -11.85 -5.84 7.94
N GLN A 8 -10.98 -5.03 8.54
CA GLN A 8 -11.27 -3.66 8.97
C GLN A 8 -10.52 -2.61 8.17
N HIS A 9 -9.38 -2.96 7.59
CA HIS A 9 -8.51 -2.00 6.92
C HIS A 9 -7.95 -2.55 5.63
N LYS A 10 -7.63 -1.65 4.71
CA LYS A 10 -6.86 -1.93 3.50
C LYS A 10 -5.70 -0.95 3.42
N LEU A 11 -4.48 -1.46 3.32
CA LEU A 11 -3.26 -0.70 3.09
C LEU A 11 -2.71 -1.04 1.70
N ILE A 12 -2.42 -0.03 0.89
CA ILE A 12 -1.95 -0.18 -0.48
C ILE A 12 -0.68 0.64 -0.68
N TYR A 13 0.28 0.07 -1.43
CA TYR A 13 1.45 0.76 -1.93
C TYR A 13 1.41 0.84 -3.45
N TYR A 14 1.34 2.07 -3.97
CA TYR A 14 1.43 2.36 -5.39
C TYR A 14 2.85 2.78 -5.73
N TYR A 15 3.58 1.92 -6.45
CA TYR A 15 4.94 2.22 -6.91
C TYR A 15 5.01 3.28 -8.03
N ALA A 16 3.87 3.66 -8.61
CA ALA A 16 3.71 4.67 -9.67
C ALA A 16 4.78 4.59 -10.78
N ASP A 17 4.97 3.37 -11.30
CA ASP A 17 5.94 3.01 -12.33
C ASP A 17 5.24 2.20 -13.42
N ALA A 18 5.57 2.49 -14.68
CA ALA A 18 5.09 1.80 -15.87
C ALA A 18 5.43 0.31 -15.89
N LEU A 19 6.57 -0.10 -15.32
CA LEU A 19 7.07 -1.48 -15.32
C LEU A 19 7.02 -2.15 -16.70
N GLY A 20 7.22 -1.36 -17.77
CA GLY A 20 7.16 -1.83 -19.16
C GLY A 20 5.80 -2.40 -19.59
N GLN A 21 4.71 -2.07 -18.89
CA GLN A 21 3.38 -2.58 -19.22
C GLN A 21 2.84 -1.94 -20.50
N ALA A 22 2.13 -2.72 -21.31
CA ALA A 22 1.55 -2.21 -22.55
C ALA A 22 0.47 -1.16 -22.26
N GLY A 23 0.54 -0.01 -22.93
CA GLY A 23 -0.43 1.08 -22.77
C GLY A 23 -0.15 2.03 -21.59
N THR A 24 0.95 1.84 -20.85
CA THR A 24 1.42 2.84 -19.89
C THR A 24 2.28 3.89 -20.56
N ILE A 25 2.27 5.10 -20.01
CA ILE A 25 3.27 6.12 -20.31
C ILE A 25 4.51 5.77 -19.47
N ASP A 26 5.70 5.81 -20.08
CA ASP A 26 6.99 5.56 -19.41
C ASP A 26 7.40 6.78 -18.57
N GLU A 27 6.55 7.11 -17.60
CA GLU A 27 6.73 8.14 -16.59
C GLU A 27 6.73 7.46 -15.22
N ARG A 28 7.67 7.88 -14.39
CA ARG A 28 7.79 7.41 -13.01
C ARG A 28 7.47 8.57 -12.08
N TYR A 29 6.55 8.33 -11.16
CA TYR A 29 6.17 9.28 -10.12
C TYR A 29 6.69 8.82 -8.76
N GLU A 30 6.49 9.66 -7.73
CA GLU A 30 6.76 9.24 -6.36
C GLU A 30 5.80 8.13 -5.95
N PRO A 31 6.27 7.05 -5.30
CA PRO A 31 5.40 6.04 -4.74
C PRO A 31 4.55 6.61 -3.61
N GLU A 32 3.35 6.07 -3.46
CA GLU A 32 2.38 6.52 -2.47
C GLU A 32 1.80 5.35 -1.69
N TRP A 33 1.56 5.59 -0.40
CA TRP A 33 0.80 4.69 0.45
C TRP A 33 -0.63 5.22 0.62
N GLU A 34 -1.59 4.31 0.67
CA GLU A 34 -2.98 4.62 1.01
C GLU A 34 -3.49 3.69 2.11
N LEU A 35 -4.26 4.23 3.06
CA LEU A 35 -4.98 3.45 4.08
C LEU A 35 -6.47 3.79 4.00
N PHE A 36 -7.32 2.76 4.02
CA PHE A 36 -8.77 2.89 4.13
C PHE A 36 -9.33 2.07 5.30
N ASP A 37 -10.25 2.65 6.05
CA ASP A 37 -11.09 1.96 7.03
C ASP A 37 -12.32 1.38 6.31
N LEU A 38 -12.41 0.05 6.27
CA LEU A 38 -13.46 -0.66 5.53
C LEU A 38 -14.78 -0.74 6.30
N GLU A 39 -14.78 -0.49 7.61
CA GLU A 39 -16.00 -0.44 8.43
C GLU A 39 -16.67 0.94 8.30
N ALA A 40 -15.89 2.01 8.49
CA ALA A 40 -16.38 3.38 8.43
C ALA A 40 -16.48 3.91 6.99
N ASP A 41 -15.62 3.44 6.08
CA ASP A 41 -15.51 3.90 4.70
C ASP A 41 -15.45 2.74 3.70
N ARG A 42 -16.56 1.98 3.64
CA ARG A 42 -16.73 0.84 2.73
C ARG A 42 -16.50 1.12 1.23
N PHE A 43 -16.48 2.39 0.84
CA PHE A 43 -16.29 2.82 -0.55
C PHE A 43 -14.89 3.39 -0.80
N GLU A 44 -14.00 3.36 0.21
CA GLU A 44 -12.59 3.73 0.07
C GLU A 44 -12.40 5.14 -0.47
N LEU A 45 -13.18 6.10 0.03
CA LEU A 45 -13.21 7.49 -0.45
C LEU A 45 -12.25 8.42 0.31
N ASN A 46 -11.81 8.02 1.50
CA ASN A 46 -10.99 8.83 2.40
C ASN A 46 -9.67 8.11 2.69
N ASN A 47 -8.58 8.60 2.10
CA ASN A 47 -7.25 8.09 2.40
C ASN A 47 -6.78 8.59 3.79
N LEU A 48 -6.53 7.66 4.71
CA LEU A 48 -6.14 7.90 6.10
C LEU A 48 -4.62 7.80 6.33
N ILE A 49 -3.80 7.70 5.28
CA ILE A 49 -2.36 7.45 5.43
C ILE A 49 -1.61 8.52 6.26
N HIS A 50 -2.12 9.74 6.29
CA HIS A 50 -1.56 10.87 7.05
C HIS A 50 -2.33 11.18 8.34
N ASP A 51 -3.35 10.39 8.68
CA ASP A 51 -4.09 10.58 9.92
C ASP A 51 -3.28 10.04 11.12
N PRO A 52 -2.87 10.91 12.07
CA PRO A 52 -2.10 10.48 13.23
C PRO A 52 -2.86 9.48 14.13
N ALA A 53 -4.20 9.46 14.10
CA ALA A 53 -4.98 8.48 14.84
C ALA A 53 -4.74 7.03 14.38
N HIS A 54 -4.29 6.85 13.13
CA HIS A 54 -4.08 5.55 12.49
C HIS A 54 -2.61 5.15 12.39
N ALA A 55 -1.67 5.95 12.92
CA ALA A 55 -0.23 5.72 12.79
C ALA A 55 0.22 4.32 13.25
N THR A 56 -0.32 3.83 14.38
CA THR A 56 -0.01 2.49 14.89
C THR A 56 -0.53 1.40 13.96
N THR A 57 -1.76 1.54 13.44
CA THR A 57 -2.36 0.60 12.48
C THR A 57 -1.54 0.54 11.20
N ILE A 58 -1.11 1.69 10.67
CA ILE A 58 -0.26 1.76 9.47
C ILE A 58 1.04 0.98 9.69
N ALA A 59 1.74 1.23 10.80
CA ALA A 59 2.99 0.55 11.11
C ALA A 59 2.82 -0.97 11.22
N GLN A 60 1.76 -1.42 11.91
CA GLN A 60 1.46 -2.84 12.06
C GLN A 60 1.14 -3.52 10.73
N LEU A 61 0.34 -2.87 9.87
CA LEU A 61 -0.02 -3.40 8.56
C LEU A 61 1.18 -3.45 7.60
N LYS A 62 2.09 -2.47 7.65
CA LYS A 62 3.35 -2.51 6.87
C LYS A 62 4.21 -3.70 7.28
N VAL A 63 4.44 -3.89 8.58
CA VAL A 63 5.19 -5.05 9.10
C VAL A 63 4.54 -6.37 8.67
N GLN A 64 3.21 -6.48 8.78
CA GLN A 64 2.50 -7.68 8.36
C GLN A 64 2.64 -7.95 6.86
N LEU A 65 2.46 -6.92 6.03
CA LEU A 65 2.62 -7.00 4.58
C LEU A 65 4.03 -7.46 4.19
N HIS A 66 5.07 -6.83 4.76
CA HIS A 66 6.46 -7.16 4.46
C HIS A 66 6.83 -8.58 4.93
N GLN A 67 6.28 -9.04 6.06
CA GLN A 67 6.44 -10.44 6.49
C GLN A 67 5.80 -11.41 5.49
N MET A 68 4.57 -11.14 5.05
CA MET A 68 3.88 -11.98 4.07
C MET A 68 4.63 -12.03 2.73
N GLN A 69 5.16 -10.89 2.29
CA GLN A 69 6.00 -10.80 1.09
C GLN A 69 7.25 -11.68 1.22
N ALA A 70 7.97 -11.59 2.34
CA ALA A 70 9.13 -12.42 2.61
C ALA A 70 8.78 -13.92 2.64
N ASP A 71 7.68 -14.30 3.30
CA ASP A 71 7.23 -15.69 3.41
C ASP A 71 6.87 -16.30 2.05
N LEU A 72 6.40 -15.48 1.11
CA LEU A 72 5.99 -15.89 -0.24
C LEU A 72 7.08 -15.69 -1.30
N GLY A 73 8.21 -15.06 -0.94
CA GLY A 73 9.24 -14.66 -1.90
C GLY A 73 8.78 -13.57 -2.88
N ASP A 74 7.80 -12.75 -2.50
CA ASP A 74 7.35 -11.59 -3.26
C ASP A 74 8.26 -10.39 -2.96
N GLU A 75 9.21 -10.12 -3.86
CA GLU A 75 10.19 -9.05 -3.64
C GLU A 75 9.53 -7.66 -3.68
N ARG A 76 9.84 -6.85 -2.67
CA ARG A 76 9.38 -5.46 -2.60
C ARG A 76 9.90 -4.67 -3.80
N TYR A 77 9.05 -3.77 -4.31
CA TYR A 77 9.52 -2.75 -5.25
C TYR A 77 10.64 -1.93 -4.60
N TYR A 78 11.76 -1.72 -5.30
CA TYR A 78 13.01 -1.21 -4.71
C TYR A 78 12.93 0.17 -4.04
N ARG A 79 11.87 0.96 -4.30
CA ARG A 79 11.63 2.25 -3.63
C ARG A 79 10.76 2.15 -2.38
N ASP A 80 10.19 0.98 -2.08
CA ASP A 80 9.58 0.70 -0.78
C ASP A 80 10.72 0.45 0.23
N VAL A 81 11.11 1.53 0.89
CA VAL A 81 12.24 1.58 1.83
C VAL A 81 11.79 1.77 3.28
N ASP A 82 10.48 1.68 3.52
CA ASP A 82 9.94 1.64 4.89
C ASP A 82 10.30 0.34 5.61
#